data_AF-A0A4Y2AMM5-F1
#
_entry.id   AF-A0A4Y2AMM5-F1
#
_cell.length_a   1.000
_cell.length_b   1.000
_cell.length_c   1.000
_cell.angle_alpha   90.00
_cell.angle_beta   90.00
_cell.angle_gamma   90.00
#
_symmetry.space_group_name_H-M   'P 1'
#
loop_
_entity.id
_entity.type
_entity.pdbx_description
1 polymer ?
#
loop_
_entity_poly.entity_id
_entity_poly.type
_entity_poly.pdbx_seq_one_letter_code
_entity_poly.pdbx_strand_id
1 'polypeptide(L)'
;MLECNTVSTPMALGTKLCPDTTPDDKLPYRELIGSLNYLAVCTRPNISYSISKLSQYLTCYDKSHWLAAKRVLRYLKKTINFGLVFELDDKVVYGYSDSDWGNSQEDKKSYSGYCFMLSNSVISWESRKQKTVALSSTESEYMSLSDS
;
A
#
# COMPACT_ATOMS: atom_id res chain seq x y z
N MET A 1 1.76 -21.47 -5.21
CA MET A 1 1.27 -20.69 -4.04
C MET A 1 0.16 -21.38 -3.24
N LEU A 2 -0.53 -22.40 -3.80
CA LEU A 2 -1.65 -23.11 -3.15
C LEU A 2 -1.29 -23.73 -1.78
N GLU A 3 -0.03 -24.11 -1.54
CA GLU A 3 0.45 -24.66 -0.25
C GLU A 3 1.35 -23.72 0.57
N CYS A 4 1.36 -22.41 0.26
CA CYS A 4 2.21 -21.47 1.01
C CYS A 4 1.70 -21.15 2.43
N ASN A 5 2.62 -21.00 3.38
CA ASN A 5 2.35 -20.50 4.74
C ASN A 5 1.72 -19.10 4.70
N THR A 6 0.60 -18.89 5.35
CA THR A 6 -0.08 -17.58 5.35
C THR A 6 0.60 -16.58 6.29
N VAL A 7 0.32 -15.28 6.12
CA VAL A 7 0.78 -14.21 7.02
C VAL A 7 -0.39 -13.29 7.38
N SER A 8 -0.34 -12.66 8.55
CA SER A 8 -1.39 -11.76 9.05
C SER A 8 -1.29 -10.33 8.54
N THR A 9 -0.11 -9.89 8.08
CA THR A 9 0.10 -8.52 7.58
C THR A 9 0.75 -8.53 6.20
N PRO A 10 0.36 -7.62 5.29
CA PRO A 10 0.89 -7.56 3.93
C PRO A 10 2.39 -7.20 3.90
N MET A 11 2.84 -6.36 4.83
CA MET A 11 4.24 -6.00 5.02
C MET A 11 4.66 -6.24 6.49
N ALA A 12 5.92 -6.60 6.72
CA ALA A 12 6.44 -6.72 8.08
C ALA A 12 6.79 -5.33 8.64
N LEU A 13 6.52 -5.13 9.94
CA LEU A 13 6.87 -3.89 10.63
C LEU A 13 8.39 -3.69 10.60
N GLY A 14 8.84 -2.47 10.33
CA GLY A 14 10.27 -2.15 10.25
C GLY A 14 11.01 -2.76 9.05
N THR A 15 10.31 -3.26 8.03
CA THR A 15 10.97 -3.74 6.79
C THR A 15 11.69 -2.56 6.12
N LYS A 16 13.02 -2.58 6.17
CA LYS A 16 13.90 -1.67 5.45
C LYS A 16 14.18 -2.27 4.08
N LEU A 17 13.64 -1.64 3.05
CA LEU A 17 13.98 -1.89 1.66
C LEU A 17 14.96 -0.80 1.28
N CYS A 18 16.04 -1.16 0.60
CA CYS A 18 17.05 -0.23 0.12
C CYS A 18 17.22 -0.48 -1.38
N PRO A 19 17.40 0.57 -2.19
CA PRO A 19 17.63 0.41 -3.62
C PRO A 19 18.94 -0.36 -3.84
N ASP A 20 18.88 -1.41 -4.65
CA ASP A 20 20.07 -2.16 -5.02
C ASP A 20 20.74 -1.53 -6.27
N THR A 21 22.07 -1.59 -6.33
CA THR A 21 22.87 -1.09 -7.45
C THR A 21 22.88 -2.09 -8.61
N THR A 22 22.61 -3.38 -8.34
CA THR A 22 22.53 -4.44 -9.36
C THR A 22 21.15 -5.10 -9.36
N PRO A 23 20.18 -4.60 -10.15
CA PRO A 23 18.86 -5.20 -10.22
C PRO A 23 18.92 -6.63 -10.78
N ASP A 24 18.16 -7.54 -10.18
CA ASP A 24 18.06 -8.93 -10.64
C ASP A 24 16.98 -9.06 -11.73
N ASP A 25 17.31 -8.68 -12.97
CA ASP A 25 16.39 -8.64 -14.11
C ASP A 25 15.73 -9.98 -14.49
N LYS A 26 16.10 -11.08 -13.83
CA LYS A 26 15.53 -12.40 -14.06
C LYS A 26 14.23 -12.65 -13.29
N LEU A 27 13.92 -11.84 -12.28
CA LEU A 27 12.71 -12.02 -11.48
C LEU A 27 11.52 -11.27 -12.13
N PRO A 28 10.33 -11.87 -12.26
CA PRO A 28 9.14 -11.21 -12.79
C PRO A 28 8.52 -10.25 -11.77
N TYR A 29 9.32 -9.35 -11.21
CA TYR A 29 8.93 -8.42 -10.15
C TYR A 29 7.92 -7.39 -10.67
N ARG A 30 8.21 -6.75 -11.82
CA ARG A 30 7.34 -5.72 -12.41
C ARG A 30 5.96 -6.25 -12.74
N GLU A 31 5.89 -7.44 -13.33
CA GLU A 31 4.63 -8.11 -13.68
C GLU A 31 3.80 -8.41 -12.42
N LEU A 32 4.46 -8.93 -11.37
CA LEU A 32 3.81 -9.20 -10.10
C LEU A 32 3.27 -7.93 -9.44
N ILE A 33 4.08 -6.87 -9.35
CA ILE A 33 3.66 -5.60 -8.76
C ILE A 33 2.52 -4.98 -9.56
N GLY A 34 2.58 -5.00 -10.91
CA GLY A 34 1.49 -4.51 -11.75
C GLY A 34 0.17 -5.26 -11.50
N SER A 35 0.23 -6.59 -11.39
CA SER A 35 -0.94 -7.43 -11.08
C SER A 35 -1.50 -7.14 -9.69
N LEU A 36 -0.62 -6.96 -8.70
CA LEU A 36 -1.02 -6.60 -7.35
C LEU A 36 -1.58 -5.18 -7.26
N ASN A 37 -1.08 -4.25 -8.09
CA ASN A 37 -1.59 -2.88 -8.15
C ASN A 37 -3.03 -2.84 -8.63
N TYR A 38 -3.39 -3.67 -9.62
CA TYR A 38 -4.78 -3.81 -10.03
C TYR A 38 -5.68 -4.25 -8.86
N LEU A 39 -5.25 -5.25 -8.08
CA LEU A 39 -6.01 -5.68 -6.90
C LEU A 39 -6.10 -4.55 -5.86
N ALA A 40 -5.00 -3.85 -5.60
CA ALA A 40 -4.94 -2.77 -4.63
C ALA A 40 -5.89 -1.63 -4.97
N VAL A 41 -5.99 -1.25 -6.25
CA VAL A 41 -6.85 -0.15 -6.72
C VAL A 41 -8.32 -0.58 -6.81
N CYS A 42 -8.61 -1.80 -7.27
CA CYS A 42 -9.99 -2.17 -7.60
C CYS A 42 -10.75 -2.87 -6.46
N THR A 43 -10.08 -3.65 -5.61
CA THR A 43 -10.78 -4.58 -4.71
C THR A 43 -10.19 -4.73 -3.31
N ARG A 44 -8.93 -4.32 -3.10
CA ARG A 44 -8.15 -4.66 -1.91
C ARG A 44 -7.47 -3.43 -1.30
N PRO A 45 -8.23 -2.54 -0.62
CA PRO A 45 -7.65 -1.36 0.02
C PRO A 45 -6.56 -1.67 1.04
N ASN A 46 -6.67 -2.82 1.70
CA ASN A 46 -5.76 -3.25 2.75
C ASN A 46 -4.33 -3.57 2.29
N ILE A 47 -4.06 -3.66 0.98
CA ILE A 47 -2.69 -3.85 0.45
C ILE A 47 -2.10 -2.58 -0.19
N SER A 48 -2.89 -1.51 -0.34
CA SER A 48 -2.53 -0.31 -1.11
C SER A 48 -1.20 0.30 -0.66
N TYR A 49 -0.99 0.45 0.64
CA TYR A 49 0.28 0.95 1.18
C TYR A 49 1.48 0.07 0.80
N SER A 50 1.33 -1.25 0.92
CA SER A 50 2.43 -2.19 0.62
C SER A 50 2.80 -2.16 -0.85
N ILE A 51 1.81 -2.04 -1.74
CA ILE A 51 2.06 -1.93 -3.18
C ILE A 51 2.66 -0.58 -3.54
N SER A 52 2.14 0.52 -2.99
CA SER A 52 2.69 1.87 -3.18
C SER A 52 4.17 1.95 -2.79
N LYS A 53 4.56 1.29 -1.69
CA LYS A 53 5.97 1.20 -1.28
C LYS A 53 6.80 0.32 -2.22
N LEU A 54 6.33 -0.86 -2.59
CA LEU A 54 7.06 -1.78 -3.46
C LEU A 54 7.23 -1.24 -4.89
N SER A 55 6.27 -0.46 -5.38
CA SER A 55 6.31 0.18 -6.70
C SER A 55 7.42 1.22 -6.85
N GLN A 56 8.02 1.72 -5.76
CA GLN A 56 9.19 2.61 -5.85
C GLN A 56 10.43 1.90 -6.38
N TYR A 57 10.50 0.58 -6.25
CA TYR A 57 11.68 -0.22 -6.59
C TYR A 57 11.51 -0.99 -7.90
N LEU A 58 10.65 -0.53 -8.82
CA LEU A 58 10.41 -1.22 -10.11
C LEU A 58 11.66 -1.29 -11.00
N THR A 59 12.60 -0.36 -10.85
CA THR A 59 13.84 -0.30 -11.63
C THR A 59 15.07 -0.83 -10.88
N CYS A 60 15.01 -0.93 -9.55
CA CYS A 60 16.14 -1.27 -8.68
C CYS A 60 15.78 -2.34 -7.62
N TYR A 61 15.09 -3.41 -8.06
CA TYR A 61 14.64 -4.50 -7.19
C TYR A 61 15.70 -5.59 -7.02
N ASP A 62 15.62 -6.29 -5.89
CA ASP A 62 16.51 -7.39 -5.50
C ASP A 62 15.70 -8.57 -4.93
N LYS A 63 16.41 -9.54 -4.34
CA LYS A 63 15.78 -10.68 -3.66
C LYS A 63 14.95 -10.27 -2.44
N SER A 64 15.33 -9.21 -1.72
CA SER A 64 14.57 -8.72 -0.57
C SER A 64 13.22 -8.13 -1.01
N HIS A 65 13.20 -7.34 -2.09
CA HIS A 65 11.97 -6.81 -2.71
C HIS A 65 11.07 -7.95 -3.20
N TRP A 66 11.66 -8.96 -3.84
CA TRP A 66 10.92 -10.13 -4.28
C TRP A 66 10.30 -10.92 -3.11
N LEU A 67 11.02 -11.08 -2.00
CA LEU A 67 10.49 -11.70 -0.80
C LEU A 67 9.35 -10.88 -0.19
N ALA A 68 9.45 -9.56 -0.19
CA ALA A 68 8.39 -8.66 0.26
C ALA A 68 7.14 -8.76 -0.63
N ALA A 69 7.29 -8.77 -1.96
CA ALA A 69 6.17 -8.96 -2.88
C ALA A 69 5.49 -10.34 -2.69
N LYS A 70 6.28 -11.41 -2.49
CA LYS A 70 5.73 -12.73 -2.15
C LYS A 70 5.00 -12.73 -0.81
N ARG A 71 5.41 -11.92 0.17
CA ARG A 71 4.68 -11.77 1.44
C ARG A 71 3.28 -11.22 1.21
N VAL A 72 3.11 -10.25 0.31
CA VAL A 72 1.77 -9.72 -0.05
C VAL A 72 0.89 -10.83 -0.62
N LEU A 73 1.42 -11.70 -1.49
CA LEU A 73 0.69 -12.86 -2.00
C LEU A 73 0.27 -13.84 -0.88
N ARG A 74 1.16 -14.08 0.09
CA ARG A 74 0.87 -14.93 1.27
C ARG A 74 -0.23 -14.33 2.14
N TYR A 75 -0.29 -13.00 2.24
CA TYR A 75 -1.36 -12.29 2.94
C TYR A 75 -2.67 -12.44 2.18
N LEU A 76 -2.68 -12.16 0.86
CA LEU A 76 -3.87 -12.30 0.02
C LEU A 76 -4.46 -13.71 0.10
N LYS A 77 -3.61 -14.75 0.11
CA LYS A 77 -4.04 -16.14 0.33
C LYS A 77 -4.82 -16.31 1.64
N LYS A 78 -4.36 -15.71 2.75
CA LYS A 78 -5.04 -15.79 4.05
C LYS A 78 -6.43 -15.15 3.99
N THR A 79 -6.52 -14.05 3.28
CA THR A 79 -7.70 -13.18 3.23
C THR A 79 -8.49 -13.32 1.92
N ILE A 80 -8.43 -14.49 1.28
CA ILE A 80 -9.08 -14.73 -0.02
C ILE A 80 -10.60 -14.55 0.05
N ASN A 81 -11.19 -14.81 1.22
CA ASN A 81 -12.63 -14.69 1.46
C ASN A 81 -13.08 -13.26 1.86
N PHE A 82 -12.16 -12.29 1.91
CA PHE A 82 -12.50 -10.92 2.28
C PHE A 82 -12.93 -10.15 1.04
N GLY A 83 -14.11 -9.54 1.09
CA GLY A 83 -14.65 -8.69 0.03
C GLY A 83 -15.22 -7.37 0.58
N LEU A 84 -15.49 -6.45 -0.33
CA LEU A 84 -16.25 -5.23 -0.04
C LEU A 84 -17.73 -5.57 -0.03
N VAL A 85 -18.42 -5.32 1.09
CA VAL A 85 -19.84 -5.64 1.26
C VAL A 85 -20.60 -4.34 1.41
N PHE A 86 -21.47 -4.05 0.45
CA PHE A 86 -22.32 -2.87 0.47
C PHE A 86 -23.67 -3.24 1.07
N GLU A 87 -24.03 -2.60 2.16
CA GLU A 87 -25.33 -2.75 2.79
C GLU A 87 -26.22 -1.57 2.44
N LEU A 88 -27.50 -1.82 2.20
CA LEU A 88 -28.44 -0.74 1.92
C LEU A 88 -28.63 0.08 3.20
N ASP A 89 -28.23 1.35 3.16
CA ASP A 89 -28.22 2.25 4.30
C ASP A 89 -28.43 3.67 3.80
N ASP A 90 -29.10 4.51 4.59
CA ASP A 90 -29.39 5.91 4.24
C ASP A 90 -28.22 6.85 4.61
N LYS A 91 -27.05 6.29 4.90
CA LYS A 91 -25.85 7.04 5.28
C LYS A 91 -25.28 7.81 4.09
N VAL A 92 -24.95 9.07 4.36
CA VAL A 92 -24.19 9.94 3.46
C VAL A 92 -22.74 9.46 3.37
N VAL A 93 -22.06 9.75 2.26
CA VAL A 93 -20.62 9.50 2.10
C VAL A 93 -19.82 10.18 3.21
N TYR A 94 -18.91 9.45 3.84
CA TYR A 94 -17.93 9.99 4.79
C TYR A 94 -16.51 9.58 4.42
N GLY A 95 -15.54 10.42 4.74
CA GLY A 95 -14.13 10.23 4.37
C GLY A 95 -13.22 10.30 5.59
N TYR A 96 -12.17 9.48 5.56
CA TYR A 96 -11.04 9.56 6.47
C TYR A 96 -9.79 9.93 5.67
N SER A 97 -8.93 10.76 6.25
CA SER A 97 -7.59 11.06 5.73
C SER A 97 -6.61 10.86 6.89
N ASP A 98 -5.46 10.25 6.58
CA ASP A 98 -4.40 9.99 7.53
C ASP A 98 -3.05 10.23 6.86
N SER A 99 -2.04 10.60 7.65
CA SER A 99 -0.67 10.77 7.17
C SER A 99 0.32 10.25 8.19
N ASP A 100 1.36 9.54 7.72
CA ASP A 100 2.53 9.27 8.56
C ASP A 100 3.53 10.43 8.47
N TRP A 101 4.29 10.70 9.52
CA TRP A 101 5.34 11.73 9.51
C TRP A 101 6.73 11.09 9.56
N GLY A 102 7.58 11.44 8.60
CA GLY A 102 9.02 11.12 8.63
C GLY A 102 9.38 9.63 8.56
N ASN A 103 8.45 8.75 8.18
CA ASN A 103 8.64 7.30 8.22
C ASN A 103 9.56 6.76 7.11
N SER A 104 9.76 7.52 6.03
CA SER A 104 10.68 7.18 4.95
C SER A 104 12.11 7.60 5.31
N GLN A 105 12.96 6.64 5.69
CA GLN A 105 14.36 6.90 6.09
C GLN A 105 15.24 7.42 4.93
N GLU A 106 14.82 7.20 3.67
CA GLU A 106 15.55 7.63 2.47
C GLU A 106 15.34 9.11 2.16
N ASP A 107 14.08 9.56 2.05
CA ASP A 107 13.75 10.92 1.60
C ASP A 107 13.09 11.81 2.68
N LYS A 108 12.83 11.25 3.87
CA LYS A 108 12.02 11.87 4.95
C LYS A 108 10.58 12.23 4.56
N LYS A 109 10.14 11.85 3.37
CA LYS A 109 8.78 12.08 2.87
C LYS A 109 7.77 11.21 3.62
N SER A 110 6.66 11.83 3.94
CA SER A 110 5.46 11.21 4.52
C SER A 110 4.68 10.40 3.50
N TYR A 111 3.83 9.48 3.96
CA TYR A 111 2.77 8.85 3.21
C TYR A 111 1.43 9.42 3.66
N SER A 112 0.62 9.82 2.69
CA SER A 112 -0.77 10.17 2.90
C SER A 112 -1.64 9.02 2.43
N GLY A 113 -2.75 8.80 3.10
CA GLY A 113 -3.82 7.93 2.63
C GLY A 113 -5.18 8.54 2.92
N TYR A 114 -6.15 8.18 2.09
CA TYR A 114 -7.55 8.48 2.34
C TYR A 114 -8.42 7.28 2.06
N CYS A 115 -9.62 7.31 2.63
CA CYS A 115 -10.64 6.28 2.45
C CYS A 115 -12.02 6.92 2.55
N PHE A 116 -12.76 6.93 1.45
CA PHE A 116 -14.17 7.30 1.39
C PHE A 116 -15.04 6.07 1.51
N MET A 117 -16.03 6.15 2.38
CA MET A 117 -16.97 5.08 2.67
C MET A 117 -18.40 5.49 2.35
N LEU A 118 -19.16 4.52 1.86
CA LEU A 118 -20.60 4.59 1.62
C LEU A 118 -21.19 3.25 2.04
N SER A 119 -22.35 3.23 2.69
CA SER A 119 -23.04 1.97 2.97
C SER A 119 -22.17 0.97 3.75
N ASN A 120 -21.41 1.48 4.73
CA ASN A 120 -20.47 0.73 5.56
C ASN A 120 -19.33 0.03 4.78
N SER A 121 -19.13 0.41 3.52
CA SER A 121 -18.12 -0.15 2.62
C SER A 121 -17.24 0.95 2.04
N VAL A 122 -16.03 0.59 1.63
CA VAL A 122 -15.11 1.54 1.00
C VAL A 122 -15.43 1.67 -0.49
N ILE A 123 -15.57 2.91 -0.96
CA ILE A 123 -15.84 3.24 -2.38
C ILE A 123 -14.63 3.85 -3.10
N SER A 124 -13.77 4.56 -2.38
CA SER A 124 -12.56 5.18 -2.94
C SER A 124 -11.48 5.24 -1.86
N TRP A 125 -10.25 4.95 -2.24
CA TRP A 125 -9.12 4.94 -1.32
C TRP A 125 -7.81 5.12 -2.07
N GLU A 126 -6.81 5.64 -1.37
CA GLU A 126 -5.46 5.75 -1.91
C GLU A 126 -4.45 5.68 -0.77
N SER A 127 -3.25 5.20 -1.10
CA SER A 127 -2.08 5.37 -0.24
C SER A 127 -0.90 5.77 -1.11
N ARG A 128 -0.36 6.96 -0.87
CA ARG A 128 0.70 7.54 -1.70
C ARG A 128 1.76 8.21 -0.86
N LYS A 129 2.98 8.20 -1.39
CA LYS A 129 4.10 8.98 -0.85
C LYS A 129 3.89 10.45 -1.23
N GLN A 130 4.00 11.36 -0.27
CA GLN A 130 3.87 12.80 -0.50
C GLN A 130 4.97 13.30 -1.45
N LYS A 131 4.66 14.31 -2.26
CA LYS A 131 5.61 14.87 -3.24
C LYS A 131 6.72 15.68 -2.55
N THR A 132 6.35 16.45 -1.53
CA THR A 132 7.24 17.30 -0.72
C THR A 132 7.45 16.71 0.67
N VAL A 133 8.48 17.21 1.37
CA VAL A 133 8.77 16.81 2.75
C VAL A 133 8.02 17.75 3.68
N ALA A 134 7.17 17.20 4.56
CA ALA A 134 6.51 17.98 5.60
C ALA A 134 7.49 18.26 6.76
N LEU A 135 7.47 19.50 7.26
CA LEU A 135 8.32 19.96 8.36
C LEU A 135 7.70 19.66 9.74
N SER A 136 6.42 19.28 9.79
CA SER A 136 5.72 18.86 11.00
C SER A 136 4.64 17.81 10.70
N SER A 137 4.16 17.12 11.73
CA SER A 137 3.02 16.20 11.60
C SER A 137 1.72 16.92 11.22
N THR A 138 1.51 18.14 11.72
CA THR A 138 0.34 18.95 11.35
C THR A 138 0.38 19.34 9.87
N GLU A 139 1.57 19.65 9.34
CA GLU A 139 1.73 19.93 7.92
C GLU A 139 1.49 18.68 7.07
N SER A 140 1.97 17.51 7.49
CA SER A 140 1.70 16.27 6.75
C SER A 140 0.21 15.92 6.71
N GLU A 141 -0.52 16.16 7.80
CA GLU A 141 -1.99 15.98 7.86
C GLU A 141 -2.72 17.01 6.99
N TYR A 142 -2.30 18.27 7.00
CA TYR A 142 -2.88 19.30 6.15
C TYR A 142 -2.66 18.99 4.66
N MET A 143 -1.45 18.52 4.32
CA MET A 143 -1.12 18.05 2.99
C MET A 143 -1.95 16.82 2.61
N SER A 144 -2.18 15.85 3.51
CA SER A 144 -3.01 14.70 3.17
C SER A 144 -4.45 15.13 2.86
N LEU A 145 -5.03 16.02 3.66
CA LEU A 145 -6.38 16.53 3.47
C LEU A 145 -6.55 17.30 2.15
N SER A 146 -5.59 18.17 1.82
CA SER A 146 -5.67 19.02 0.62
C SER A 146 -5.62 18.24 -0.70
N ASP A 147 -5.09 17.04 -0.62
CA ASP A 147 -4.56 16.28 -1.74
C ASP A 147 -5.42 14.99 -1.88
N SER A 148 -6.37 14.76 -0.96
CA SER A 148 -7.37 13.67 -0.94
C SER A 148 -8.55 13.91 -1.88
#